data_AF-A0A1Z9YWF3-F1
#
_entry.id   AF-A0A1Z9YWF3-F1
#
_cell.length_a   1.000
_cell.length_b   1.000
_cell.length_c   1.000
_cell.angle_alpha   90.00
_cell.angle_beta   90.00
_cell.angle_gamma   90.00
#
_symmetry.space_group_name_H-M   'P 1'
#
loop_
_entity.id
_entity.type
_entity.pdbx_description
1 polymer ?
#
loop_
_entity_poly.entity_id
_entity_poly.type
_entity_poly.pdbx_seq_one_letter_code
_entity_poly.pdbx_strand_id
1 'polypeptide(L)'
;MKNMLKQNNKHMIMAYRNISHDHRNKIKGFTLIEVMVVVIIIAIIAAIAFPSYLEYTRKAVAAQAEQEMQKIAEQLERHKSRNFTYRGFDPNYIYGQSDALTEVNVPIKSTGDKVKYKITIRDLDDTNRLLTDGNARGRGWAIQATVQNDPKNYNLLMTSEGLRCKNTSTISYTGCGSNSIAW
;
A
#
# COMPACT_ATOMS: atom_id res chain seq x y z
N MET A 1 -66.42 79.98 17.95
CA MET A 1 -65.98 79.15 19.09
C MET A 1 -65.99 77.70 18.62
N LYS A 2 -64.92 76.91 18.51
CA LYS A 2 -63.62 76.91 19.18
C LYS A 2 -62.56 76.52 18.14
N ASN A 3 -61.70 77.49 17.85
CA ASN A 3 -60.36 77.22 17.38
C ASN A 3 -59.58 76.60 18.55
N MET A 4 -58.67 75.68 18.23
CA MET A 4 -57.58 75.22 19.10
C MET A 4 -57.98 74.42 20.35
N LEU A 5 -57.57 73.15 20.41
CA LEU A 5 -56.82 72.62 21.55
C LEU A 5 -56.16 71.28 21.17
N LYS A 6 -54.82 71.32 21.21
CA LYS A 6 -53.90 70.20 21.42
C LYS A 6 -53.50 69.28 20.25
N GLN A 7 -52.76 69.86 19.30
CA GLN A 7 -51.36 69.40 19.15
C GLN A 7 -50.71 69.48 20.54
N ASN A 8 -50.31 68.36 21.18
CA ASN A 8 -49.23 68.34 22.21
C ASN A 8 -48.99 66.99 22.92
N ASN A 9 -49.30 65.84 22.33
CA ASN A 9 -48.82 64.55 22.89
C ASN A 9 -47.79 63.86 21.98
N LYS A 10 -46.94 64.66 21.31
CA LYS A 10 -45.74 64.15 20.60
C LYS A 10 -44.47 64.13 21.47
N HIS A 11 -44.55 64.56 22.74
CA HIS A 11 -43.35 64.90 23.52
C HIS A 11 -42.95 63.94 24.65
N MET A 12 -43.67 62.84 24.95
CA MET A 12 -43.34 62.09 26.18
C MET A 12 -43.41 60.56 26.15
N ILE A 13 -43.29 59.90 25.00
CA ILE A 13 -42.92 58.47 24.96
C ILE A 13 -41.71 58.31 24.05
N MET A 14 -40.62 58.96 24.49
CA MET A 14 -39.25 58.87 24.00
C MET A 14 -38.39 58.39 25.19
N ALA A 15 -38.65 57.17 25.66
CA ALA A 15 -37.78 56.51 26.63
C ALA A 15 -37.88 54.99 26.43
N TYR A 16 -36.73 54.36 26.19
CA TYR A 16 -36.50 52.95 25.82
C TYR A 16 -36.63 52.58 24.35
N ARG A 17 -36.01 53.37 23.47
CA ARG A 17 -35.45 52.83 22.23
C ARG A 17 -34.09 52.20 22.58
N ASN A 18 -34.11 50.92 22.95
CA ASN A 18 -32.88 50.12 23.10
C ASN A 18 -32.08 50.20 21.80
N ILE A 19 -30.92 50.87 21.86
CA ILE A 19 -29.94 50.85 20.78
C ILE A 19 -29.20 49.52 20.94
N SER A 20 -29.75 48.46 20.37
CA SER A 20 -28.98 47.25 20.10
C SER A 20 -28.01 47.57 18.96
N HIS A 21 -26.78 47.97 19.31
CA HIS A 21 -25.69 48.06 18.35
C HIS A 21 -25.26 46.63 17.99
N ASP A 22 -26.01 46.00 17.08
CA ASP A 22 -25.59 44.78 16.39
C ASP A 22 -24.33 45.11 15.57
N HIS A 23 -23.17 44.88 16.18
CA HIS A 23 -21.90 44.85 15.46
C HIS A 23 -21.95 43.65 14.54
N ARG A 24 -22.55 43.82 13.36
CA ARG A 24 -22.46 42.87 12.26
C ARG A 24 -20.99 42.70 11.92
N ASN A 25 -20.35 41.71 12.52
CA ASN A 25 -19.08 41.17 12.07
C ASN A 25 -19.27 40.81 10.60
N LYS A 26 -18.76 41.66 9.70
CA LYS A 26 -18.72 41.34 8.27
C LYS A 26 -17.83 40.11 8.14
N ILE A 27 -18.45 38.95 7.97
CA ILE A 27 -17.74 37.73 7.57
C ILE A 27 -17.08 38.07 6.24
N LYS A 28 -15.75 38.24 6.25
CA LYS A 28 -14.96 38.43 5.04
C LYS A 28 -14.93 37.07 4.33
N GLY A 29 -15.50 37.00 3.15
CA GLY A 29 -15.39 35.82 2.28
C GLY A 29 -14.04 35.79 1.57
N PHE A 30 -13.59 34.59 1.18
CA PHE A 30 -12.44 34.40 0.31
C PHE A 30 -12.67 35.05 -1.05
N THR A 31 -11.61 35.64 -1.63
CA THR A 31 -11.68 36.17 -2.99
C THR A 31 -11.44 35.05 -4.01
N LEU A 32 -12.02 35.17 -5.21
CA LEU A 32 -11.79 34.19 -6.28
C LEU A 32 -10.31 34.11 -6.66
N ILE A 33 -9.61 35.25 -6.67
CA ILE A 33 -8.18 35.29 -6.99
C ILE A 33 -7.32 34.58 -5.94
N GLU A 34 -7.67 34.67 -4.66
CA GLU A 34 -6.98 33.98 -3.57
C GLU A 34 -7.07 32.46 -3.73
N VAL A 35 -8.24 31.96 -4.12
CA VAL A 35 -8.42 30.53 -4.42
C VAL A 35 -7.64 30.13 -5.68
N MET A 36 -7.60 30.95 -6.73
CA MET A 36 -6.85 30.62 -7.94
C MET A 36 -5.35 30.45 -7.68
N VAL A 37 -4.74 31.35 -6.91
CA VAL A 37 -3.32 31.25 -6.58
C VAL A 37 -3.04 30.00 -5.74
N VAL A 38 -3.90 29.68 -4.76
CA VAL A 38 -3.76 28.48 -3.94
C VAL A 38 -3.82 27.20 -4.79
N VAL A 39 -4.78 27.12 -5.72
CA VAL A 39 -4.92 25.95 -6.62
C VAL A 39 -3.68 25.79 -7.50
N ILE A 40 -3.11 26.89 -8.01
CA ILE A 40 -1.89 26.85 -8.81
C ILE A 40 -0.71 26.30 -8.00
N ILE A 41 -0.53 26.76 -6.77
CA ILE A 41 0.56 26.28 -5.89
C ILE A 41 0.37 24.78 -5.61
N ILE A 42 -0.85 24.34 -5.28
CA ILE A 42 -1.14 22.92 -5.03
C ILE A 42 -0.89 22.08 -6.29
N ALA A 43 -1.24 22.56 -7.47
CA ALA A 43 -1.03 21.85 -8.73
C ALA A 43 0.47 21.60 -9.01
N ILE A 44 1.33 22.59 -8.75
CA ILE A 44 2.78 22.46 -8.91
C ILE A 44 3.34 21.42 -7.92
N ILE A 45 2.92 21.47 -6.66
CA ILE A 45 3.37 20.50 -5.64
C ILE A 45 2.90 19.08 -6.00
N ALA A 46 1.63 18.93 -6.37
CA ALA A 46 1.04 17.64 -6.71
C ALA A 46 1.74 16.96 -7.89
N ALA A 47 2.19 17.73 -8.90
CA ALA A 47 2.88 17.20 -10.06
C ALA A 47 4.18 16.45 -9.71
N ILE A 48 4.89 16.87 -8.66
CA ILE A 48 6.14 16.25 -8.21
C ILE A 48 5.85 15.20 -7.12
N ALA A 49 4.96 15.52 -6.18
CA ALA A 49 4.67 14.69 -5.03
C ALA A 49 3.98 13.36 -5.41
N PHE A 50 3.04 13.40 -6.35
CA PHE A 50 2.25 12.23 -6.72
C PHE A 50 3.08 11.07 -7.31
N PRO A 51 3.91 11.25 -8.37
CA PRO A 51 4.73 10.16 -8.89
C PRO A 51 5.75 9.65 -7.86
N SER A 52 6.32 10.54 -7.05
CA SER A 52 7.26 10.17 -5.98
C SER A 52 6.61 9.27 -4.92
N TYR A 53 5.39 9.61 -4.51
CA TYR A 53 4.62 8.80 -3.57
C TYR A 53 4.33 7.39 -4.13
N LEU A 54 3.96 7.29 -5.40
CA LEU A 54 3.74 5.98 -6.04
C LEU A 54 5.01 5.12 -6.02
N GLU A 55 6.16 5.67 -6.38
CA GLU A 55 7.43 4.95 -6.31
C GLU A 55 7.81 4.53 -4.88
N TYR A 56 7.54 5.39 -3.89
CA TYR A 56 7.75 5.04 -2.48
C TYR A 56 6.90 3.84 -2.06
N THR A 57 5.61 3.85 -2.41
CA THR A 57 4.71 2.73 -2.09
C THR A 57 5.13 1.43 -2.79
N ARG A 58 5.59 1.48 -4.04
CA ARG A 58 6.14 0.31 -4.76
C ARG A 58 7.31 -0.31 -4.04
N LYS A 59 8.28 0.52 -3.61
CA LYS A 59 9.44 0.09 -2.84
C LYS A 59 9.04 -0.52 -1.50
N ALA A 60 8.08 0.08 -0.80
CA ALA A 60 7.58 -0.46 0.46
C ALA A 60 6.94 -1.84 0.29
N VAL A 61 6.12 -2.02 -0.76
CA VAL A 61 5.47 -3.30 -1.06
C VAL A 61 6.50 -4.36 -1.51
N ALA A 62 7.48 -4.00 -2.32
CA ALA A 62 8.58 -4.89 -2.69
C ALA A 62 9.39 -5.33 -1.45
N ALA A 63 9.71 -4.39 -0.55
CA ALA A 63 10.40 -4.69 0.70
C ALA A 63 9.58 -5.63 1.61
N GLN A 64 8.25 -5.51 1.63
CA GLN A 64 7.39 -6.47 2.35
C GLN A 64 7.49 -7.88 1.75
N ALA A 65 7.50 -8.00 0.41
CA ALA A 65 7.70 -9.28 -0.25
C ALA A 65 9.09 -9.87 0.07
N GLU A 66 10.15 -9.06 0.02
CA GLU A 66 11.51 -9.48 0.38
C GLU A 66 11.58 -9.99 1.83
N GLN A 67 10.94 -9.30 2.78
CA GLN A 67 10.86 -9.71 4.18
C GLN A 67 10.13 -11.05 4.36
N GLU A 68 9.00 -11.24 3.69
CA GLU A 68 8.27 -12.52 3.74
C GLU A 68 9.07 -13.66 3.08
N MET A 69 9.78 -13.40 1.98
CA MET A 69 10.68 -14.38 1.36
C MET A 69 11.81 -14.79 2.30
N GLN A 70 12.44 -13.84 3.00
CA GLN A 70 13.48 -14.13 3.99
C GLN A 70 12.95 -14.95 5.17
N LYS A 71 11.76 -14.61 5.66
CA LYS A 71 11.08 -15.36 6.73
C LYS A 71 10.80 -16.81 6.31
N ILE A 72 10.33 -17.02 5.08
CA ILE A 72 10.11 -18.36 4.52
C ILE A 72 11.44 -19.12 4.40
N ALA A 73 12.49 -18.48 3.88
CA ALA A 73 13.82 -19.07 3.76
C ALA A 73 14.37 -19.53 5.12
N GLU A 74 14.22 -18.72 6.16
CA GLU A 74 14.63 -19.08 7.52
C GLU A 74 13.89 -20.33 8.04
N GLN A 75 12.60 -20.46 7.72
CA GLN A 75 11.80 -21.63 8.10
C GLN A 75 12.16 -22.87 7.28
N LEU A 76 12.52 -22.72 6.01
CA LEU A 76 13.06 -23.79 5.18
C LEU A 76 14.37 -24.34 5.77
N GLU A 77 15.27 -23.47 6.22
CA GLU A 77 16.51 -23.92 6.88
C GLU A 77 16.24 -24.63 8.21
N ARG A 78 15.30 -24.13 9.02
CA ARG A 78 14.83 -24.84 10.22
C ARG A 78 14.24 -26.20 9.90
N HIS A 79 13.45 -26.31 8.83
CA HIS A 79 12.85 -27.58 8.41
C HIS A 79 13.91 -28.58 7.97
N LYS A 80 14.89 -28.15 7.16
CA LYS A 80 16.02 -29.00 6.76
C LYS A 80 16.86 -29.42 7.96
N SER A 81 17.09 -28.55 8.94
CA SER A 81 17.84 -28.94 10.15
C SER A 81 17.15 -30.07 10.94
N ARG A 82 15.82 -30.19 10.88
CA ARG A 82 15.06 -31.25 11.57
C ARG A 82 14.89 -32.52 10.73
N ASN A 83 14.72 -32.36 9.43
CA ASN A 83 14.34 -33.45 8.52
C ASN A 83 15.45 -33.89 7.56
N PHE A 84 16.60 -33.21 7.56
CA PHE A 84 17.70 -33.37 6.61
C PHE A 84 17.34 -33.18 5.13
N THR A 85 16.14 -32.67 4.83
CA THR A 85 15.64 -32.37 3.50
C THR A 85 14.67 -31.19 3.54
N TYR A 86 14.52 -30.45 2.44
CA TYR A 86 13.46 -29.45 2.27
C TYR A 86 12.13 -30.06 1.81
N ARG A 87 12.11 -31.33 1.39
CA ARG A 87 10.88 -32.02 0.97
C ARG A 87 9.86 -32.07 2.11
N GLY A 88 8.59 -31.98 1.76
CA GLY A 88 7.48 -31.92 2.71
C GLY A 88 7.32 -30.57 3.40
N PHE A 89 8.13 -29.56 3.06
CA PHE A 89 7.93 -28.22 3.60
C PHE A 89 6.68 -27.58 2.99
N ASP A 90 5.73 -27.23 3.86
CA ASP A 90 4.55 -26.44 3.53
C ASP A 90 4.63 -25.07 4.24
N PRO A 91 4.60 -23.94 3.51
CA PRO A 91 4.60 -22.63 4.13
C PRO A 91 3.37 -22.37 5.03
N ASN A 92 2.32 -23.17 4.92
CA ASN A 92 1.14 -23.07 5.78
C ASN A 92 1.46 -23.11 7.28
N TYR A 93 2.51 -23.84 7.68
CA TYR A 93 3.00 -23.86 9.07
C TYR A 93 3.26 -22.45 9.66
N ILE A 94 3.59 -21.48 8.81
CA ILE A 94 3.90 -20.09 9.20
C ILE A 94 2.62 -19.26 9.35
N TYR A 95 1.57 -19.56 8.58
CA TYR A 95 0.43 -18.67 8.37
C TYR A 95 -0.89 -19.21 8.93
N GLY A 96 -0.95 -20.49 9.31
CA GLY A 96 -2.08 -21.11 10.00
C GLY A 96 -3.37 -21.14 9.19
N GLN A 97 -3.28 -21.42 7.89
CA GLN A 97 -4.42 -21.66 7.00
C GLN A 97 -4.90 -23.11 7.08
N SER A 98 -6.13 -23.37 6.64
CA SER A 98 -6.74 -24.71 6.68
C SER A 98 -6.13 -25.70 5.70
N ASP A 99 -5.63 -25.21 4.56
CA ASP A 99 -5.19 -26.03 3.43
C ASP A 99 -3.72 -25.78 3.09
N ALA A 100 -3.11 -26.76 2.41
CA ALA A 100 -1.74 -26.65 1.94
C ALA A 100 -1.58 -25.46 0.99
N LEU A 101 -0.58 -24.62 1.24
CA LEU A 101 -0.40 -23.37 0.49
C LEU A 101 0.51 -23.59 -0.72
N THR A 102 -0.05 -23.46 -1.92
CA THR A 102 0.72 -23.45 -3.17
C THR A 102 1.33 -22.08 -3.48
N GLU A 103 0.74 -21.02 -2.94
CA GLU A 103 1.20 -19.64 -3.04
C GLU A 103 0.91 -18.88 -1.72
N VAL A 104 1.75 -17.90 -1.42
CA VAL A 104 1.59 -16.99 -0.30
C VAL A 104 1.35 -15.58 -0.84
N ASN A 105 0.19 -15.02 -0.53
CA ASN A 105 -0.14 -13.66 -0.94
C ASN A 105 0.51 -12.65 -0.02
N VAL A 106 1.02 -11.56 -0.60
CA VAL A 106 1.48 -10.38 0.12
C VAL A 106 0.65 -9.17 -0.35
N PRO A 107 -0.02 -8.46 0.56
CA PRO A 107 -0.11 -8.69 2.00
C PRO A 107 -0.79 -10.03 2.38
N ILE A 108 -0.43 -10.59 3.54
CA ILE A 108 -0.96 -11.87 4.02
C ILE A 108 -2.49 -11.80 4.12
N LYS A 109 -3.18 -12.89 3.74
CA LYS A 109 -4.66 -13.00 3.69
C LYS A 109 -5.35 -12.02 2.72
N SER A 110 -4.61 -11.34 1.85
CA SER A 110 -5.22 -10.55 0.77
C SER A 110 -5.82 -11.46 -0.30
N THR A 111 -6.88 -10.96 -0.94
CA THR A 111 -7.61 -11.64 -2.02
C THR A 111 -7.93 -10.66 -3.15
N GLY A 112 -8.07 -11.16 -4.39
CA GLY A 112 -8.33 -10.34 -5.57
C GLY A 112 -7.29 -9.24 -5.79
N ASP A 113 -7.73 -8.04 -6.16
CA ASP A 113 -6.85 -6.90 -6.49
C ASP A 113 -6.05 -6.32 -5.33
N LYS A 114 -6.34 -6.80 -4.10
CA LYS A 114 -5.58 -6.45 -2.91
C LYS A 114 -4.26 -7.21 -2.83
N VAL A 115 -4.12 -8.33 -3.54
CA VAL A 115 -2.86 -9.07 -3.65
C VAL A 115 -1.88 -8.22 -4.45
N LYS A 116 -0.70 -7.96 -3.88
CA LYS A 116 0.37 -7.21 -4.54
C LYS A 116 1.51 -8.09 -5.02
N TYR A 117 1.81 -9.15 -4.27
CA TYR A 117 2.72 -10.20 -4.69
C TYR A 117 2.13 -11.56 -4.41
N LYS A 118 2.46 -12.51 -5.29
CA LYS A 118 2.28 -13.94 -5.07
C LYS A 118 3.65 -14.57 -4.92
N ILE A 119 3.92 -15.12 -3.74
CA ILE A 119 5.16 -15.84 -3.44
C ILE A 119 4.90 -17.33 -3.67
N THR A 120 5.79 -17.99 -4.40
CA THR A 120 5.73 -19.42 -4.67
C THR A 120 7.07 -20.06 -4.33
N ILE A 121 7.01 -21.30 -3.85
CA ILE A 121 8.19 -22.06 -3.43
C ILE A 121 8.22 -23.34 -4.25
N ARG A 122 9.34 -23.59 -4.93
CA ARG A 122 9.54 -24.77 -5.76
C ARG A 122 10.81 -25.51 -5.37
N ASP A 123 10.83 -26.78 -5.73
CA ASP A 123 12.06 -27.57 -5.74
C ASP A 123 13.04 -26.99 -6.77
N LEU A 124 14.30 -26.82 -6.40
CA LEU A 124 15.29 -26.21 -7.27
C LEU A 124 15.76 -27.16 -8.39
N ASP A 125 15.77 -28.48 -8.13
CA ASP A 125 16.13 -29.50 -9.13
C ASP A 125 14.98 -29.74 -10.14
N ASP A 126 13.72 -29.64 -9.68
CA ASP A 126 12.53 -29.66 -10.55
C ASP A 126 11.53 -28.56 -10.20
N THR A 127 11.68 -27.44 -10.89
CA THR A 127 10.92 -26.21 -10.64
C THR A 127 9.42 -26.30 -10.94
N ASN A 128 8.95 -27.40 -11.54
CA ASN A 128 7.51 -27.65 -11.69
C ASN A 128 6.86 -28.16 -10.41
N ARG A 129 7.66 -28.69 -9.48
CA ARG A 129 7.17 -29.33 -8.26
C ARG A 129 7.21 -28.39 -7.07
N LEU A 130 6.17 -28.48 -6.24
CA LEU A 130 6.18 -27.95 -4.89
C LEU A 130 7.06 -28.85 -4.02
N LEU A 131 7.62 -28.30 -2.94
CA LEU A 131 8.39 -29.10 -1.99
C LEU A 131 7.53 -30.15 -1.26
N THR A 132 6.21 -29.96 -1.19
CA THR A 132 5.25 -30.92 -0.64
C THR A 132 4.96 -32.10 -1.57
N ASP A 133 5.37 -32.05 -2.85
CA ASP A 133 5.18 -33.13 -3.80
C ASP A 133 6.01 -34.37 -3.39
N GLY A 134 5.41 -35.56 -3.47
CA GLY A 134 6.06 -36.82 -3.12
C GLY A 134 7.34 -37.09 -3.93
N ASN A 135 7.40 -36.58 -5.17
CA ASN A 135 8.51 -36.74 -6.12
C ASN A 135 9.48 -35.54 -6.14
N ALA A 136 9.30 -34.53 -5.28
CA ALA A 136 10.30 -33.49 -5.11
C ALA A 136 11.63 -34.08 -4.60
N ARG A 137 12.77 -33.51 -4.99
CA ARG A 137 14.09 -33.96 -4.55
C ARG A 137 14.44 -33.41 -3.17
N GLY A 138 13.97 -32.21 -2.86
CA GLY A 138 14.12 -31.54 -1.57
C GLY A 138 15.57 -31.21 -1.20
N ARG A 139 16.48 -31.10 -2.19
CA ARG A 139 17.89 -30.76 -1.97
C ARG A 139 18.14 -29.27 -1.94
N GLY A 140 17.33 -28.52 -2.69
CA GLY A 140 17.34 -27.07 -2.74
C GLY A 140 15.94 -26.52 -2.99
N TRP A 141 15.82 -25.21 -2.86
CA TRP A 141 14.56 -24.50 -3.04
C TRP A 141 14.76 -23.23 -3.85
N ALA A 142 13.72 -22.81 -4.56
CA ALA A 142 13.61 -21.52 -5.21
C ALA A 142 12.34 -20.82 -4.72
N ILE A 143 12.48 -19.59 -4.22
CA ILE A 143 11.38 -18.73 -3.83
C ILE A 143 11.27 -17.62 -4.86
N GLN A 144 10.11 -17.53 -5.50
CA GLN A 144 9.79 -16.50 -6.47
C GLN A 144 8.64 -15.64 -5.95
N ALA A 145 8.79 -14.32 -5.99
CA ALA A 145 7.69 -13.38 -5.77
C ALA A 145 7.33 -12.68 -7.08
N THR A 146 6.11 -12.91 -7.56
CA THR A 146 5.59 -12.30 -8.79
C THR A 146 4.65 -11.16 -8.44
N VAL A 147 4.90 -9.97 -8.99
CA VAL A 147 4.02 -8.81 -8.79
C VAL A 147 2.64 -9.07 -9.38
N GLN A 148 1.61 -8.52 -8.74
CA GLN A 148 0.23 -8.51 -9.22
C GLN A 148 -0.20 -7.07 -9.50
N ASN A 149 -0.82 -6.85 -10.66
CA ASN A 149 -1.46 -5.58 -11.05
C ASN A 149 -0.56 -4.32 -11.01
N ASP A 150 0.77 -4.45 -11.00
CA ASP A 150 1.71 -3.33 -11.11
C ASP A 150 2.96 -3.71 -11.94
N PRO A 151 2.94 -3.54 -13.28
CA PRO A 151 4.03 -3.96 -14.15
C PRO A 151 5.32 -3.14 -13.96
N LYS A 152 5.27 -2.05 -13.18
CA LYS A 152 6.45 -1.24 -12.88
C LYS A 152 7.22 -1.77 -11.66
N ASN A 153 6.65 -2.68 -10.89
CA ASN A 153 7.34 -3.29 -9.77
C ASN A 153 8.19 -4.49 -10.21
N TYR A 154 9.14 -4.86 -9.36
CA TYR A 154 10.05 -5.98 -9.65
C TYR A 154 9.47 -7.31 -9.21
N ASN A 155 9.58 -8.32 -10.05
CA ASN A 155 9.54 -9.72 -9.64
C ASN A 155 10.88 -10.06 -8.96
N LEU A 156 10.83 -10.88 -7.91
CA LEU A 156 11.96 -11.21 -7.06
C LEU A 156 12.22 -12.71 -7.09
N LEU A 157 13.49 -13.10 -7.09
CA LEU A 157 13.93 -14.49 -6.97
C LEU A 157 14.98 -14.59 -5.87
N MET A 158 14.87 -15.61 -5.03
CA MET A 158 15.99 -16.09 -4.24
C MET A 158 16.02 -17.62 -4.19
N THR A 159 17.21 -18.23 -4.15
CA THR A 159 17.37 -19.68 -4.08
C THR A 159 18.27 -20.11 -2.91
N SER A 160 18.21 -21.39 -2.55
CA SER A 160 19.09 -21.99 -1.55
C SER A 160 20.58 -21.98 -1.94
N GLU A 161 20.89 -21.76 -3.22
CA GLU A 161 22.25 -21.67 -3.75
C GLU A 161 22.83 -20.25 -3.65
N GLY A 162 22.04 -19.28 -3.14
CA GLY A 162 22.49 -17.91 -2.95
C GLY A 162 22.22 -16.96 -4.11
N LEU A 163 21.60 -17.44 -5.20
CA LEU A 163 21.12 -16.55 -6.26
C LEU A 163 20.04 -15.62 -5.68
N ARG A 164 20.24 -14.31 -5.81
CA ARG A 164 19.25 -13.27 -5.47
C ARG A 164 19.23 -12.24 -6.58
N CYS A 165 18.09 -12.16 -7.26
CA CYS A 165 17.94 -11.26 -8.38
C CYS A 165 16.50 -10.78 -8.53
N LYS A 166 16.34 -9.67 -9.25
CA LYS A 166 15.04 -9.06 -9.53
C LYS A 166 14.96 -8.52 -10.94
N ASN A 167 13.75 -8.51 -11.50
CA ASN A 167 13.47 -8.00 -12.84
C ASN A 167 12.01 -7.52 -12.94
N THR A 168 11.73 -6.47 -13.71
CA THR A 168 10.35 -6.04 -14.00
C THR A 168 9.65 -6.95 -15.02
N SER A 169 10.43 -7.73 -15.77
CA SER A 169 9.92 -8.75 -16.69
C SER A 169 9.69 -10.09 -16.00
N THR A 170 9.13 -11.06 -16.73
CA THR A 170 8.95 -12.44 -16.25
C THR A 170 10.30 -13.06 -15.87
N ILE A 171 10.32 -13.79 -14.76
CA ILE A 171 11.49 -14.49 -14.22
C ILE A 171 11.19 -16.00 -14.10
N SER A 172 12.22 -16.83 -14.10
CA SER A 172 12.11 -18.27 -13.82
C SER A 172 12.54 -18.56 -12.38
N TYR A 173 12.44 -19.81 -11.95
CA TYR A 173 12.96 -20.26 -10.65
C TYR A 173 14.49 -20.50 -10.67
N THR A 174 15.12 -20.42 -11.84
CA THR A 174 16.57 -20.63 -12.03
C THR A 174 17.31 -19.35 -12.41
N GLY A 175 16.60 -18.25 -12.66
CA GLY A 175 17.21 -16.99 -13.06
C GLY A 175 16.22 -15.86 -13.34
N CYS A 176 16.74 -14.64 -13.39
CA CYS A 176 15.95 -13.43 -13.64
C CYS A 176 16.07 -12.88 -15.07
N GLY A 177 16.74 -13.60 -15.98
CA GLY A 177 16.92 -13.19 -17.38
C GLY A 177 17.82 -11.95 -17.55
N SER A 178 17.76 -11.35 -18.73
CA SER A 178 18.58 -10.19 -19.10
C SER A 178 18.16 -8.92 -18.36
N ASN A 179 19.11 -8.01 -18.13
CA ASN A 179 18.91 -6.75 -17.38
C ASN A 179 18.43 -6.94 -15.93
N SER A 180 18.56 -8.15 -15.40
CA SER A 180 18.26 -8.40 -13.99
C SER A 180 19.26 -7.71 -13.08
N ILE A 181 18.78 -7.31 -11.91
CA ILE A 181 19.58 -6.62 -10.89
C ILE A 181 19.70 -7.55 -9.68
N ALA A 182 20.88 -7.63 -9.06
CA ALA A 182 21.05 -8.32 -7.78
C ALA A 182 20.44 -7.48 -6.64
N TRP A 183 19.92 -8.12 -5.60
CA TRP A 183 19.36 -7.43 -4.43
C TRP A 183 19.71 -8.15 -3.13
#